data_AF-A0A3D2UM32-F1
#
_entry.id   AF-A0A3D2UM32-F1
#
_cell.length_a   1.000
_cell.length_b   1.000
_cell.length_c   1.000
_cell.angle_alpha   90.00
_cell.angle_beta   90.00
_cell.angle_gamma   90.00
#
_symmetry.space_group_name_H-M   'P 1'
#
loop_
_entity.id
_entity.type
_entity.pdbx_description
1 polymer ?
#
loop_
_entity_poly.entity_id
_entity_poly.type
_entity_poly.pdbx_seq_one_letter_code
_entity_poly.pdbx_strand_id
1 'polypeptide(L)'
;MLHLQSLTLRPFLESDINDFPFTVPIVKSLQEIKFTSPVTFFVGENGSGKSTVMEALACAVESITVGSESVKTDKTLAPIRKLAKYFKLAWTKRTRKGFFLRAEDFFGYARSMRQTREE
;
A
#
# COMPACT_ATOMS: atom_id res chain seq x y z
N MET A 1 8.72 8.29 18.36
CA MET A 1 7.24 8.21 18.44
C MET A 1 6.72 7.66 17.13
N LEU A 2 5.77 6.71 17.16
CA LEU A 2 5.16 6.17 15.94
C LEU A 2 4.20 7.19 15.33
N HIS A 3 4.26 7.39 14.02
CA HIS A 3 3.39 8.33 13.31
C HIS A 3 2.01 7.73 13.05
N LEU A 4 1.98 6.58 12.38
CA LEU A 4 0.79 5.77 12.14
C LEU A 4 0.62 4.80 13.30
N GLN A 5 -0.55 4.81 13.96
CA GLN A 5 -0.85 3.98 15.13
C GLN A 5 -1.62 2.72 14.73
N SER A 6 -2.62 2.86 13.87
CA SER A 6 -3.39 1.71 13.39
C SER A 6 -3.98 1.93 12.01
N LEU A 7 -4.31 0.80 11.39
CA LEU A 7 -5.10 0.67 10.18
C LEU A 7 -6.28 -0.22 10.53
N THR A 8 -7.50 0.28 10.34
CA THR A 8 -8.74 -0.49 10.51
C THR A 8 -9.45 -0.58 9.18
N LEU A 9 -10.02 -1.74 8.87
CA LEU A 9 -10.81 -1.96 7.66
C LEU A 9 -12.27 -1.62 7.92
N ARG A 10 -12.83 -0.72 7.11
CA ARG A 10 -14.27 -0.41 7.16
C ARG A 10 -15.07 -1.50 6.41
N PRO A 11 -16.35 -1.70 6.78
CA PRO A 11 -17.24 -2.59 6.04
C PRO A 11 -17.28 -2.25 4.55
N PHE A 12 -17.27 -3.28 3.71
CA PHE A 12 -17.35 -3.14 2.26
C PHE A 12 -18.79 -2.96 1.79
N LEU A 13 -18.95 -2.37 0.61
CA LEU A 13 -20.22 -2.42 -0.12
C LEU A 13 -20.41 -3.81 -0.74
N GLU A 14 -21.64 -4.31 -0.82
CA GLU A 14 -21.95 -5.61 -1.45
C GLU A 14 -21.47 -5.69 -2.91
N SER A 15 -21.45 -4.56 -3.62
CA SER A 15 -20.97 -4.50 -5.01
C SER A 15 -19.48 -4.79 -5.15
N ASP A 16 -18.68 -4.66 -4.09
CA ASP A 16 -17.22 -4.78 -4.15
C ASP A 16 -16.72 -6.18 -3.75
N ILE A 17 -17.48 -6.94 -2.94
CA ILE A 17 -16.98 -8.14 -2.23
C ILE A 17 -16.54 -9.31 -3.13
N ASN A 18 -17.02 -9.36 -4.37
CA ASN A 18 -16.77 -10.46 -5.30
C ASN A 18 -15.63 -10.20 -6.28
N ASP A 19 -15.04 -9.00 -6.27
CA ASP A 19 -13.97 -8.61 -7.18
C ASP A 19 -12.63 -8.44 -6.47
N PHE A 20 -11.54 -8.57 -7.22
CA PHE A 20 -10.23 -8.16 -6.73
C PHE A 20 -10.21 -6.66 -6.42
N PRO A 21 -9.63 -6.22 -5.28
CA PRO A 21 -8.85 -7.00 -4.30
C PRO A 21 -9.64 -7.52 -3.09
N PHE A 22 -10.95 -7.36 -3.04
CA PHE A 22 -11.79 -7.77 -1.90
C PHE A 22 -11.89 -9.29 -1.74
N THR A 23 -11.63 -10.03 -2.81
CA THR A 23 -11.56 -11.49 -2.79
C THR A 23 -10.28 -12.06 -2.14
N VAL A 24 -9.26 -11.23 -1.93
CA VAL A 24 -7.96 -11.66 -1.37
C VAL A 24 -8.12 -12.14 0.09
N PRO A 25 -7.53 -13.28 0.49
CA PRO A 25 -7.80 -13.90 1.79
C PRO A 25 -7.63 -12.95 3.00
N ILE A 26 -6.50 -12.25 3.10
CA ILE A 26 -6.26 -11.32 4.21
C ILE A 26 -7.26 -10.16 4.23
N VAL A 27 -7.74 -9.71 3.07
CA VAL A 27 -8.69 -8.58 2.98
C VAL A 27 -10.05 -8.95 3.54
N LYS A 28 -10.45 -10.22 3.46
CA LYS A 28 -11.72 -10.72 4.01
C LYS A 28 -11.71 -10.83 5.53
N SER A 29 -10.56 -11.14 6.13
CA SER A 29 -10.45 -11.41 7.57
C SER A 29 -9.82 -10.27 8.36
N LEU A 30 -9.13 -9.33 7.70
CA LEU A 30 -8.43 -8.25 8.37
C LEU A 30 -9.42 -7.25 8.98
N GLN A 31 -9.36 -7.09 10.30
CA GLN A 31 -10.14 -6.09 11.02
C GLN A 31 -9.29 -4.86 11.35
N GLU A 32 -8.14 -5.08 12.00
CA GLU A 32 -7.24 -4.02 12.43
C GLU A 32 -5.78 -4.49 12.41
N ILE A 33 -4.87 -3.57 12.08
CA ILE A 33 -3.43 -3.67 12.34
C ILE A 33 -3.05 -2.55 13.30
N LYS A 34 -2.47 -2.91 14.45
CA LYS A 34 -1.86 -1.94 15.37
C LYS A 34 -0.35 -1.92 15.17
N PHE A 35 0.20 -0.75 14.90
CA PHE A 35 1.64 -0.56 14.78
C PHE A 35 2.23 -0.28 16.16
N THR A 36 3.08 -1.20 16.63
CA THR A 36 3.72 -1.13 17.96
C THR A 36 5.22 -0.86 17.87
N SER A 37 5.79 -0.91 16.67
CA SER A 37 7.22 -0.74 16.40
C SER A 37 7.46 0.11 15.15
N PRO A 38 8.56 0.91 15.08
CA PRO A 38 8.91 1.68 13.89
C PRO A 38 9.17 0.80 12.66
N VAL A 39 9.55 -0.45 12.88
CA VAL A 39 9.75 -1.46 11.84
C VAL A 39 8.71 -2.55 12.05
N THR A 40 7.92 -2.83 11.01
CA THR A 40 6.86 -3.85 11.03
C THR A 40 7.03 -4.75 9.82
N PHE A 41 7.08 -6.06 10.07
CA PHE A 41 7.20 -7.08 9.04
C PHE A 41 5.85 -7.75 8.80
N PHE A 42 5.49 -7.89 7.53
CA PHE A 42 4.35 -8.69 7.10
C PHE A 42 4.89 -10.04 6.64
N VAL A 43 4.54 -11.12 7.33
CA VAL A 43 5.03 -12.48 7.06
C VAL A 43 3.86 -13.40 6.77
N GLY A 44 4.05 -14.36 5.85
CA GLY A 44 3.04 -15.33 5.45
C GLY A 44 3.31 -15.90 4.06
N GLU A 45 2.54 -16.90 3.66
CA GLU A 45 2.70 -17.64 2.40
C GLU A 45 2.56 -16.77 1.14
N ASN A 46 3.13 -17.22 0.03
CA ASN A 46 2.95 -16.53 -1.25
C ASN A 46 1.46 -16.53 -1.64
N GLY A 47 0.97 -15.41 -2.16
CA GLY A 47 -0.46 -15.25 -2.48
C GLY A 47 -1.38 -14.93 -1.28
N SER A 48 -0.87 -14.84 -0.05
CA SER A 48 -1.71 -14.53 1.13
C SER A 48 -2.25 -13.08 1.17
N GLY A 49 -1.80 -12.20 0.27
CA GLY A 49 -2.28 -10.82 0.15
C GLY A 49 -1.46 -9.76 0.90
N LYS A 50 -0.25 -10.10 1.36
CA LYS A 50 0.65 -9.15 2.06
C LYS A 50 0.91 -7.88 1.24
N SER A 51 1.31 -8.04 -0.03
CA SER A 51 1.57 -6.93 -0.94
C SER A 51 0.31 -6.08 -1.16
N THR A 52 -0.86 -6.72 -1.31
CA THR A 52 -2.15 -6.04 -1.46
C THR A 52 -2.46 -5.09 -0.30
N VAL A 53 -2.22 -5.52 0.95
CA VAL A 53 -2.41 -4.65 2.13
C VAL A 53 -1.40 -3.51 2.15
N MET A 54 -0.13 -3.78 1.83
CA MET A 54 0.92 -2.76 1.79
C MET A 54 0.67 -1.72 0.70
N GLU A 55 0.27 -2.15 -0.50
CA GLU A 55 -0.08 -1.28 -1.62
C GLU A 55 -1.33 -0.45 -1.31
N ALA A 56 -2.36 -1.06 -0.72
CA ALA A 56 -3.56 -0.34 -0.30
C ALA A 56 -3.23 0.72 0.77
N LEU A 57 -2.33 0.40 1.72
CA LEU A 57 -1.84 1.37 2.69
C LEU A 57 -1.07 2.50 2.01
N ALA A 58 -0.18 2.19 1.06
CA ALA A 58 0.57 3.19 0.29
C ALA A 58 -0.36 4.12 -0.51
N CYS A 59 -1.40 3.58 -1.14
CA CYS A 59 -2.45 4.36 -1.80
C CYS A 59 -3.23 5.23 -0.80
N ALA A 60 -3.64 4.67 0.35
CA ALA A 60 -4.43 5.38 1.36
C ALA A 60 -3.68 6.55 2.01
N VAL A 61 -2.35 6.44 2.15
CA VAL A 61 -1.51 7.53 2.66
C VAL A 61 -1.04 8.49 1.56
N GLU A 62 -1.32 8.18 0.29
CA GLU A 62 -0.79 8.87 -0.89
C GLU A 62 0.74 8.94 -0.86
N SER A 63 1.38 7.79 -0.59
CA SER A 63 2.83 7.71 -0.45
C SER A 63 3.56 8.16 -1.71
N ILE A 64 4.71 8.79 -1.52
CA ILE A 64 5.66 9.05 -2.61
C ILE A 64 6.18 7.70 -3.09
N THR A 65 6.16 7.42 -4.38
CA THR A 65 6.70 6.16 -4.93
C THR A 65 8.15 6.33 -5.35
N VAL A 66 8.95 5.27 -5.18
CA VAL A 66 10.27 5.16 -5.81
C VAL A 66 10.09 4.39 -7.11
N GLY A 67 10.11 5.10 -8.23
CA GLY A 67 9.84 4.51 -9.55
C GLY A 67 9.30 5.54 -10.54
N SER A 68 8.74 5.05 -11.65
CA SER A 68 8.27 5.90 -12.75
C SER A 68 6.84 6.43 -12.58
N GLU A 69 5.98 5.73 -11.84
CA GLU A 69 4.57 6.12 -11.67
C GLU A 69 4.15 6.29 -10.21
N SER A 70 3.24 7.25 -9.95
CA SER A 70 2.68 7.52 -8.64
C SER A 70 1.61 6.51 -8.26
N VAL A 71 1.41 6.25 -6.96
CA VAL A 71 0.28 5.45 -6.45
C VAL A 71 -1.10 5.95 -6.94
N LYS A 72 -1.20 7.23 -7.34
CA LYS A 72 -2.42 7.85 -7.87
C LYS A 72 -2.70 7.49 -9.33
N THR A 73 -1.65 7.33 -10.14
CA THR A 73 -1.76 7.20 -11.60
C THR A 73 -1.47 5.80 -12.09
N ASP A 74 -0.72 5.01 -11.31
CA ASP A 74 -0.34 3.65 -11.68
C ASP A 74 -1.58 2.80 -11.97
N LYS A 75 -1.66 2.27 -13.20
CA LYS A 75 -2.79 1.45 -13.66
C LYS A 75 -2.85 0.10 -12.94
N THR A 76 -1.71 -0.47 -12.55
CA THR A 76 -1.63 -1.73 -11.80
C THR A 76 -2.28 -1.60 -10.42
N LEU A 77 -2.23 -0.40 -9.83
CA LEU A 77 -2.84 -0.09 -8.54
C LEU A 77 -4.31 0.36 -8.64
N ALA A 78 -4.93 0.37 -9.82
CA ALA A 78 -6.31 0.84 -9.98
C ALA A 78 -7.34 0.07 -9.12
N PRO A 79 -7.32 -1.27 -9.06
CA PRO A 79 -8.20 -2.01 -8.16
C PRO A 79 -7.83 -1.78 -6.69
N ILE A 80 -6.53 -1.70 -6.38
CA ILE A 80 -6.02 -1.46 -5.02
C ILE A 80 -6.48 -0.12 -4.46
N ARG A 81 -6.53 0.93 -5.30
CA ARG A 81 -7.07 2.24 -4.90
C ARG A 81 -8.52 2.18 -4.45
N LYS A 82 -9.32 1.20 -4.90
CA LYS A 82 -10.67 0.99 -4.37
C LYS A 82 -10.62 0.51 -2.92
N LEU A 83 -9.81 -0.51 -2.62
CA LEU A 83 -9.61 -1.02 -1.27
C LEU A 83 -9.04 0.04 -0.31
N ALA A 84 -8.10 0.84 -0.78
CA ALA A 84 -7.49 1.92 0.01
C ALA A 84 -8.52 2.89 0.61
N LYS A 85 -9.67 3.11 -0.06
CA LYS A 85 -10.75 3.98 0.45
C LYS A 85 -11.43 3.42 1.70
N TYR A 86 -11.40 2.10 1.89
CA TYR A 86 -11.94 1.44 3.07
C TYR A 86 -10.99 1.47 4.26
N PHE A 87 -9.74 1.86 4.07
CA PHE A 87 -8.79 1.97 5.19
C PHE A 87 -9.14 3.20 6.04
N LYS A 88 -9.27 2.98 7.34
CA LYS A 88 -9.31 4.04 8.34
C LYS A 88 -7.97 4.04 9.06
N LEU A 89 -7.23 5.14 8.95
CA LEU A 89 -5.89 5.26 9.51
C LEU A 89 -5.92 6.17 10.74
N ALA A 90 -5.38 5.69 11.86
CA ALA A 90 -5.21 6.48 13.08
C ALA A 90 -3.76 6.96 13.19
N TRP A 91 -3.55 8.24 13.50
CA TRP A 91 -2.23 8.86 13.52
C TRP A 91 -2.01 9.59 14.84
N THR A 92 -0.79 9.52 15.38
CA THR A 92 -0.34 10.47 16.40
C THR A 92 0.05 11.78 15.74
N LYS A 93 0.78 11.71 14.62
CA LYS A 93 1.17 12.87 13.82
C LYS A 93 1.28 12.46 12.35
N ARG A 94 0.44 13.02 11.49
CA ARG A 94 0.52 12.77 10.06
C ARG A 94 1.77 13.41 9.48
N THR A 95 2.46 12.67 8.61
CA THR A 95 3.67 13.13 7.90
C THR A 95 3.54 12.77 6.42
N ARG A 96 4.17 13.58 5.56
CA ARG A 96 4.36 13.28 4.13
C ARG A 96 5.79 12.82 3.81
N LYS A 97 6.63 12.66 4.83
CA LYS A 97 7.99 12.14 4.68
C LYS A 97 7.94 10.61 4.57
N GLY A 98 8.76 10.06 3.70
CA GLY A 98 8.85 8.62 3.43
C GLY A 98 8.49 8.29 1.99
N PHE A 99 8.66 7.03 1.62
CA PHE A 99 8.34 6.54 0.28
C PHE A 99 7.83 5.09 0.32
N PHE A 100 7.13 4.70 -0.74
CA PHE A 100 6.72 3.35 -1.07
C PHE A 100 7.60 2.83 -2.20
N LEU A 101 8.11 1.61 -2.05
CA LEU A 101 9.00 0.95 -3.02
C LEU A 101 8.49 -0.46 -3.26
N ARG A 102 8.31 -0.84 -4.53
CA ARG A 102 8.11 -2.23 -4.95
C ARG A 102 9.35 -2.76 -5.63
N ALA A 103 9.55 -4.08 -5.56
CA ALA A 103 10.65 -4.73 -6.25
C ALA A 103 10.54 -4.56 -7.79
N GLU A 104 9.33 -4.57 -8.34
CA GLU A 104 9.09 -4.31 -9.76
C GLU A 104 9.44 -2.88 -10.19
N ASP A 105 9.25 -1.89 -9.31
CA ASP A 105 9.60 -0.49 -9.58
C ASP A 105 11.11 -0.27 -9.65
N PHE A 106 11.91 -1.14 -9.02
CA PHE A 106 13.36 -1.04 -9.02
C PHE A 106 13.94 -1.06 -10.45
N PHE A 107 13.33 -1.81 -11.38
CA PHE A 107 13.75 -1.81 -12.77
C PHE A 107 13.48 -0.47 -13.48
N GLY A 108 12.40 0.23 -13.10
CA GLY A 108 12.09 1.57 -13.60
C GLY A 108 13.07 2.61 -13.03
N TYR A 109 13.32 2.55 -11.72
CA TYR A 109 14.31 3.40 -11.05
C TYR A 109 15.73 3.22 -11.62
N ALA A 110 16.19 1.97 -11.78
CA ALA A 110 17.50 1.68 -12.34
C ALA A 110 17.65 2.20 -13.79
N ARG A 111 16.57 2.15 -14.59
CA ARG A 111 16.55 2.76 -15.93
C ARG A 111 16.66 4.28 -15.88
N SER A 112 15.87 4.95 -15.04
CA SER A 112 15.92 6.40 -14.88
C SER A 112 17.31 6.87 -14.41
N MET A 113 17.92 6.18 -13.44
CA MET A 113 19.26 6.49 -12.96
C MET A 113 20.36 6.34 -14.02
N ARG A 114 20.19 5.47 -15.01
CA ARG A 114 21.12 5.38 -16.15
C ARG A 114 20.97 6.58 -17.07
N GLN A 115 19.73 6.94 -17.41
CA GLN A 115 19.45 8.08 -18.29
C GLN A 115 19.98 9.40 -17.71
N THR A 116 19.77 9.65 -16.42
CA THR A 116 20.30 10.87 -15.75
C THR A 116 21.83 10.90 -15.63
N ARG A 117 22.53 9.78 -15.81
CA ARG A 117 24.00 9.74 -15.83
C ARG A 117 24.59 9.96 -17.23
N GLU A 118 23.77 9.84 -18.26
CA GLU A 118 24.15 10.03 -19.66
C GLU A 118 23.87 11.48 -20.14
N GLU A 119 23.13 12.26 -19.34
CA GLU A 119 22.95 13.72 -19.45
C GLU A 119 23.99 14.48 -18.61
#